data_AF-A0A645G4I4-F1
#
_entry.id   AF-A0A645G4I4-F1
#
_cell.length_a   1.000
_cell.length_b   1.000
_cell.length_c   1.000
_cell.angle_alpha   90.00
_cell.angle_beta   90.00
_cell.angle_gamma   90.00
#
_symmetry.space_group_name_H-M   'P 1'
#
loop_
_entity.id
_entity.type
_entity.pdbx_description
1 polymer ?
#
loop_
_entity_poly.entity_id
_entity_poly.type
_entity_poly.pdbx_seq_one_letter_code
_entity_poly.pdbx_strand_id
1 'polypeptide(L)'
;MVVNEQWIPYENIYEYQLISEMIAEKRPFIKGLRYNLDRKKPLSSLVDLNTLPEPTAMYIIPPAQSHTYRESVDNLIQQSDYLGWIWEAEMAMPELPTHKTQIEEKDE
;
A
#
# COMPACT_ATOMS: atom_id res chain seq x y z
N MET A 1 16.12 -10.63 0.29
CA MET A 1 15.54 -9.41 0.89
C MET A 1 16.41 -8.27 0.46
N VAL A 2 15.85 -7.31 -0.28
CA VAL A 2 16.56 -6.11 -0.73
C VAL A 2 15.99 -4.94 0.05
N VAL A 3 16.82 -3.95 0.36
CA VAL A 3 16.43 -2.76 1.12
C VAL A 3 16.73 -1.50 0.30
N ASN A 4 15.97 -0.43 0.56
CA ASN A 4 16.28 0.89 0.01
C ASN A 4 17.34 1.61 0.86
N GLU A 5 17.66 2.87 0.52
CA GLU A 5 18.66 3.68 1.22
C GLU A 5 18.32 3.93 2.69
N GLN A 6 17.03 3.92 3.02
CA GLN A 6 16.47 4.05 4.38
C GLN A 6 16.37 2.70 5.11
N TRP A 7 16.96 1.63 4.57
CA TRP A 7 16.94 0.28 5.12
C TRP A 7 15.55 -0.37 5.22
N ILE A 8 14.58 0.12 4.45
CA ILE A 8 13.24 -0.43 4.39
C ILE A 8 13.23 -1.59 3.38
N PRO A 9 12.84 -2.80 3.81
CA PRO A 9 12.78 -3.95 2.91
C PRO A 9 11.62 -3.84 1.92
N TYR A 10 11.87 -4.30 0.69
CA TYR A 10 10.86 -4.43 -0.36
C TYR A 10 11.01 -5.76 -1.10
N GLU A 11 9.91 -6.25 -1.64
CA GLU A 11 9.82 -7.54 -2.34
C GLU A 11 9.96 -7.41 -3.85
N ASN A 12 9.60 -6.27 -4.42
CA ASN A 12 9.61 -6.03 -5.86
C ASN A 12 9.73 -4.53 -6.18
N ILE A 13 9.88 -4.21 -7.47
CA ILE A 13 10.09 -2.83 -7.94
C ILE A 13 8.87 -1.92 -7.72
N TYR A 14 7.65 -2.45 -7.77
CA TYR A 14 6.43 -1.69 -7.53
C TYR A 14 6.31 -1.27 -6.06
N GLU A 15 6.65 -2.19 -5.14
CA GLU A 15 6.71 -1.86 -3.72
C GLU A 15 7.81 -0.85 -3.41
N TYR A 16 8.97 -0.97 -4.08
CA TYR A 16 10.02 0.05 -3.99
C TYR A 16 9.52 1.42 -4.45
N GLN A 17 8.80 1.49 -5.57
CA GLN A 17 8.23 2.74 -6.09
C GLN A 17 7.24 3.35 -5.09
N LEU A 18 6.29 2.55 -4.58
CA LEU A 18 5.32 3.01 -3.60
C LEU A 18 6.02 3.54 -2.33
N ILE A 19 6.99 2.81 -1.78
CA ILE A 19 7.76 3.24 -0.60
C ILE A 19 8.51 4.54 -0.90
N SER A 20 9.08 4.67 -2.09
CA SER A 20 9.82 5.88 -2.50
C SER A 20 8.91 7.10 -2.52
N GLU A 21 7.69 6.97 -3.05
CA GLU A 21 6.71 8.06 -3.07
C GLU A 21 6.25 8.44 -1.65
N MET A 22 5.97 7.45 -0.81
CA MET A 22 5.60 7.67 0.59
C MET A 22 6.70 8.43 1.37
N ILE A 23 7.97 8.10 1.11
CA ILE A 23 9.13 8.80 1.69
C ILE A 23 9.24 10.22 1.14
N ALA A 24 9.09 10.40 -0.18
CA ALA A 24 9.17 11.71 -0.83
C ALA A 24 8.11 12.68 -0.29
N GLU A 25 6.88 12.19 -0.09
CA GLU A 25 5.78 12.94 0.53
C GLU A 25 5.88 13.02 2.07
N LYS A 26 6.92 12.43 2.69
CA LYS A 26 7.14 12.40 4.14
C LYS A 26 5.96 11.84 4.93
N ARG A 27 5.24 10.88 4.36
CA ARG A 27 4.09 10.26 5.00
C ARG A 27 4.54 9.20 6.01
N PRO A 28 4.01 9.19 7.25
CA PRO A 28 4.22 8.09 8.16
C PRO A 28 3.46 6.84 7.69
N PHE A 29 4.13 5.70 7.68
CA PHE A 29 3.50 4.42 7.31
C PHE A 29 4.02 3.25 8.14
N ILE A 30 3.26 2.16 8.19
CA ILE A 30 3.67 0.88 8.74
C ILE A 30 3.99 -0.08 7.59
N LYS A 31 5.21 -0.65 7.58
CA LYS A 31 5.59 -1.69 6.62
C LYS A 31 5.24 -3.07 7.16
N GLY A 32 4.37 -3.79 6.45
CA GLY A 32 4.13 -5.22 6.68
C GLY A 32 5.27 -6.07 6.13
N LEU A 33 5.72 -7.08 6.88
CA LEU A 33 6.74 -8.03 6.43
C LEU A 33 6.15 -9.44 6.33
N ARG A 34 6.44 -10.09 5.21
CA ARG A 34 5.97 -11.44 4.91
C ARG A 34 6.85 -12.48 5.59
N TYR A 35 6.56 -12.80 6.85
CA TYR A 35 7.23 -13.87 7.59
C TYR A 35 6.47 -15.20 7.46
N ASN A 36 7.05 -16.17 6.77
CA ASN A 36 6.47 -17.51 6.54
C ASN A 36 5.05 -17.50 5.95
N LEU A 37 4.63 -16.40 5.32
CA LEU A 37 3.33 -16.26 4.70
C LEU A 37 3.47 -16.54 3.19
N ASP A 38 2.68 -17.46 2.67
CA ASP A 38 2.68 -17.85 1.25
C ASP A 38 2.47 -16.61 0.35
N ARG A 39 3.21 -16.51 -0.77
CA ARG A 39 3.09 -15.41 -1.75
C ARG A 39 1.71 -15.31 -2.38
N LYS A 40 0.94 -16.40 -2.41
CA LYS A 40 -0.44 -16.42 -2.88
C LYS A 40 -1.42 -15.76 -1.91
N LYS A 41 -1.03 -15.57 -0.64
CA LYS A 41 -1.87 -14.88 0.34
C LYS A 41 -1.67 -13.37 0.23
N PRO A 42 -2.75 -12.58 0.12
CA PRO A 42 -2.63 -11.14 0.07
C PRO A 42 -2.06 -10.60 1.38
N LEU A 43 -1.25 -9.56 1.27
CA LEU A 43 -0.72 -8.76 2.37
C LEU A 43 -0.62 -7.33 1.84
N SER A 44 -0.95 -6.34 2.67
CA SER A 44 -0.67 -4.95 2.32
C SER A 44 0.83 -4.73 2.20
N SER A 45 1.25 -4.01 1.17
CA SER A 45 2.64 -3.56 1.06
C SER A 45 2.99 -2.67 2.24
N LEU A 46 2.12 -1.71 2.55
CA LEU A 46 2.22 -0.85 3.73
C LEU A 46 0.84 -0.32 4.13
N VAL A 47 0.77 0.34 5.28
CA VAL A 47 -0.41 1.06 5.75
C VAL A 47 -0.03 2.54 5.89
N ASP A 48 -0.68 3.41 5.12
CA ASP A 48 -0.57 4.87 5.26
C ASP A 48 -1.31 5.31 6.53
N LEU A 49 -0.60 5.93 7.47
CA LEU A 49 -1.16 6.42 8.74
C LEU A 49 -1.73 7.84 8.63
N ASN A 50 -1.59 8.45 7.46
CA ASN A 50 -1.84 9.87 7.21
C ASN A 50 -3.17 10.15 6.51
N THR A 51 -4.05 9.15 6.50
CA THR A 51 -5.39 9.23 5.94
C THR A 51 -6.44 9.36 7.04
N LEU A 52 -7.56 10.02 6.74
CA LEU A 52 -8.73 10.14 7.61
C LEU A 52 -9.97 9.55 6.93
N PRO A 53 -10.95 9.02 7.68
CA PRO A 53 -10.95 8.87 9.14
C PRO A 53 -10.04 7.76 9.66
N GLU A 54 -9.71 6.78 8.81
CA GLU A 54 -8.95 5.57 9.15
C GLU A 54 -7.64 5.50 8.35
N PRO A 55 -6.62 4.78 8.86
CA PRO A 55 -5.45 4.42 8.07
C PRO A 55 -5.82 3.67 6.79
N THR A 56 -5.00 3.81 5.75
CA THR A 56 -5.25 3.16 4.45
C THR A 56 -4.24 2.06 4.19
N ALA A 57 -4.71 0.82 4.13
CA ALA A 57 -3.91 -0.32 3.72
C ALA A 57 -3.70 -0.31 2.20
N MET A 58 -2.44 -0.32 1.78
CA MET A 58 -2.04 -0.19 0.38
C MET A 58 -1.61 -1.55 -0.17
N TYR A 59 -2.31 -2.01 -1.20
CA TYR A 59 -2.12 -3.32 -1.82
C TYR A 59 -1.59 -3.16 -3.24
N ILE A 60 -0.62 -4.00 -3.59
CA ILE A 60 -0.11 -4.10 -4.97
C ILE A 60 -0.50 -5.46 -5.51
N ILE A 61 -1.05 -5.47 -6.72
CA ILE A 61 -1.41 -6.67 -7.47
C ILE A 61 -0.32 -6.88 -8.51
N PRO A 62 0.54 -7.90 -8.34
CA PRO A 62 1.62 -8.17 -9.29
C PRO A 62 1.10 -8.45 -10.71
N PRO A 63 1.93 -8.20 -11.74
CA PRO A 63 1.60 -8.55 -13.13
C PRO A 63 1.30 -10.04 -13.28
N ALA A 64 0.42 -10.38 -14.23
CA ALA A 64 0.00 -11.75 -14.51
C ALA A 64 -0.53 -12.55 -13.29
N GLN A 65 -0.93 -11.91 -12.20
CA GLN A 65 -1.66 -12.57 -11.11
C GLN A 65 -3.10 -12.89 -11.55
N SER A 66 -3.61 -14.02 -11.08
CA SER A 66 -4.96 -14.46 -11.41
C SER A 66 -6.01 -13.54 -10.81
N HIS A 67 -7.19 -13.48 -11.45
CA HIS A 67 -8.39 -12.81 -10.93
C HIS A 67 -8.69 -13.21 -9.46
N THR A 68 -8.39 -14.45 -9.09
CA THR A 68 -8.56 -14.96 -7.73
C THR A 68 -7.68 -14.27 -6.67
N TYR A 69 -6.52 -13.72 -7.05
CA TYR A 69 -5.70 -12.94 -6.12
C TYR A 69 -6.34 -11.56 -5.87
N ARG A 70 -6.86 -10.91 -6.93
CA ARG A 70 -7.61 -9.65 -6.83
C ARG A 70 -8.80 -9.79 -5.88
N GLU A 71 -9.60 -10.83 -6.08
CA GLU A 71 -10.74 -11.15 -5.21
C GLU A 71 -10.31 -11.40 -3.76
N SER A 72 -9.17 -12.07 -3.54
CA SER A 72 -8.64 -12.29 -2.19
C SER A 72 -8.23 -10.97 -1.50
N VAL A 73 -7.68 -10.01 -2.26
CA VAL A 73 -7.39 -8.66 -1.75
C VAL A 73 -8.69 -7.92 -1.41
N ASP A 74 -9.69 -7.97 -2.29
CA ASP A 74 -10.99 -7.32 -2.03
C ASP A 74 -11.67 -7.87 -0.78
N ASN A 75 -11.70 -9.19 -0.62
CA ASN A 75 -12.25 -9.84 0.56
C ASN A 75 -11.48 -9.43 1.84
N LEU A 76 -10.16 -9.30 1.76
CA LEU A 76 -9.35 -8.86 2.90
C LEU A 76 -9.67 -7.41 3.29
N ILE A 77 -9.84 -6.51 2.31
CA ILE A 77 -10.23 -5.12 2.56
C ILE A 77 -11.62 -5.05 3.19
N GLN A 78 -12.59 -5.81 2.68
CA GLN A 78 -13.96 -5.84 3.25
C GLN A 78 -14.02 -6.33 4.70
N GLN A 79 -13.04 -7.13 5.13
CA GLN A 79 -12.93 -7.65 6.49
C GLN A 79 -12.03 -6.80 7.39
N SER A 80 -11.43 -5.73 6.87
CA SER A 80 -10.47 -4.88 7.57
C SER A 80 -11.13 -3.60 8.07
N ASP A 81 -10.68 -3.09 9.21
CA ASP A 81 -11.04 -1.76 9.75
C ASP A 81 -10.25 -0.61 9.08
N TYR A 82 -9.68 -0.85 7.89
CA TYR A 82 -8.84 0.11 7.17
C TYR A 82 -9.41 0.33 5.78
N LEU A 83 -9.24 1.55 5.26
CA LEU A 83 -9.50 1.83 3.87
C LEU A 83 -8.53 1.02 2.99
N GLY A 84 -9.02 0.59 1.82
CA GLY A 84 -8.21 -0.13 0.84
C GLY A 84 -7.79 0.77 -0.31
N TRP A 85 -6.48 0.88 -0.55
CA TRP A 85 -5.93 1.42 -1.79
C TRP A 85 -5.28 0.28 -2.57
N ILE A 86 -5.57 0.17 -3.86
CA ILE A 86 -5.10 -0.94 -4.69
C ILE A 86 -4.42 -0.39 -5.93
N TRP A 87 -3.23 -0.93 -6.23
CA TRP A 87 -2.51 -0.68 -7.46
C TRP A 87 -2.29 -1.99 -8.23
N GLU A 88 -2.86 -2.05 -9.43
CA GLU A 88 -2.55 -3.08 -10.42
C GLU A 88 -1.25 -2.72 -11.14
N ALA A 89 -0.21 -3.52 -10.92
CA ALA A 89 1.17 -3.19 -11.32
C ALA A 89 1.40 -3.06 -12.84
N GLU A 90 0.47 -3.56 -13.66
CA GLU A 90 0.47 -3.36 -15.12
C GLU A 90 -0.04 -1.97 -15.54
N MET A 91 -0.68 -1.25 -14.61
CA MET A 91 -1.20 0.10 -14.78
C MET A 91 -0.27 1.12 -14.13
N ALA A 92 -0.42 2.39 -14.51
CA ALA A 92 0.22 3.49 -13.81
C ALA A 92 -0.19 3.48 -12.33
N MET A 93 0.74 3.84 -11.44
CA MET A 93 0.46 3.96 -10.01
C MET A 93 -0.65 5.00 -9.80
N PRO A 94 -1.76 4.64 -9.12
CA PRO A 94 -2.78 5.61 -8.75
C PRO A 94 -2.19 6.72 -7.88
N GLU A 95 -2.86 7.87 -7.83
CA GLU A 95 -2.49 8.90 -6.86
C GLU A 95 -2.61 8.37 -5.43
N LEU A 96 -1.74 8.85 -4.55
CA LEU A 96 -1.81 8.51 -3.14
C LEU A 96 -3.12 9.04 -2.53
N PRO A 97 -3.69 8.34 -1.54
CA PRO A 97 -4.88 8.82 -0.84
C PRO A 97 -4.68 10.24 -0.28
N THR A 98 -5.75 11.02 -0.21
CA THR A 98 -5.69 12.41 0.29
C THR A 98 -5.17 12.46 1.73
N HIS A 99 -4.21 13.34 1.96
CA HIS A 99 -3.53 13.53 3.24
C HIS A 99 -4.40 14.35 4.23
N LYS A 100 -4.32 14.08 5.55
CA LYS A 100 -5.05 14.85 6.60
C LYS A 100 -4.92 16.37 6.45
N THR A 101 -3.69 16.87 6.38
CA THR A 101 -3.35 18.29 6.21
C THR A 101 -3.96 18.96 4.96
N GLN A 102 -4.17 18.25 3.85
CA GLN A 102 -4.86 18.84 2.68
C GLN A 102 -6.37 18.99 2.88
N ILE A 103 -6.96 18.23 3.80
CA ILE A 103 -8.38 18.36 4.15
C ILE A 103 -8.54 19.58 5.07
N GLU A 104 -7.64 19.76 6.04
CA GLU A 104 -7.67 20.90 6.96
C GLU A 104 -7.47 22.25 6.25
N GLU A 105 -6.58 22.35 5.24
CA GLU A 105 -6.39 23.59 4.47
C GLU A 105 -7.54 23.92 3.49
N LYS A 106 -8.43 22.95 3.21
CA LYS A 106 -9.55 23.13 2.27
C LYS A 106 -10.85 23.53 2.98
N ASP A 107 -10.91 23.32 4.29
CA ASP A 107 -12.03 23.66 5.16
C ASP A 107 -11.86 25.02 5.88
N GLU A 108 -10.73 25.73 5.64
CA GLU A 108 -10.43 27.11 6.09
C GLU A 108 -10.62 28.15 4.97
#